data_AF-A0A443RT14-F1
#
_entry.id   AF-A0A443RT14-F1
#
_cell.length_a   1.000
_cell.length_b   1.000
_cell.length_c   1.000
_cell.angle_alpha   90.00
_cell.angle_beta   90.00
_cell.angle_gamma   90.00
#
_symmetry.space_group_name_H-M   'P 1'
#
loop_
_entity.id
_entity.type
_entity.pdbx_description
1 polymer ?
#
loop_
_entity_poly.entity_id
_entity_poly.type
_entity_poly.pdbx_seq_one_letter_code
_entity_poly.pdbx_strand_id
1 'polypeptide(L)'
;ASLEQILYAVKLSAVGTYFDDYIDNNCGDENMLTKLERVKAIFKGENIEPENLAEKLSKEIYMEALTLFDEEQQICLRRKTGDFIRSYMWQKKLKRQKRTPEIGEYIALRGYTVTNDLWFEGYEYVGHINLPLIAKCDQSVTNMAILTNQISWQRFCFTRKRC
;
A
#
# COMPACT_ATOMS: atom_id res chain seq x y z
N ALA A 1 20.21 -10.55 0.97
CA ALA A 1 19.90 -9.12 1.09
C ALA A 1 21.16 -8.36 1.53
N SER A 2 21.52 -7.28 0.83
CA SER A 2 22.52 -6.30 1.23
C SER A 2 21.97 -5.38 2.34
N LEU A 3 22.85 -4.61 3.00
CA LEU A 3 22.43 -3.62 4.01
C LEU A 3 21.46 -2.59 3.41
N GLU A 4 21.72 -2.13 2.19
CA GLU A 4 20.86 -1.18 1.47
C GLU A 4 19.44 -1.74 1.27
N GLN A 5 19.32 -3.01 0.86
CA GLN A 5 18.03 -3.66 0.67
C GLN A 5 17.25 -3.78 1.99
N ILE A 6 17.94 -4.14 3.07
CA ILE A 6 17.32 -4.23 4.40
C ILE A 6 16.84 -2.85 4.84
N LEU A 7 17.66 -1.81 4.65
CA LEU A 7 17.29 -0.43 4.99
C LEU A 7 16.08 0.05 4.19
N TYR A 8 16.02 -0.24 2.89
CA TYR A 8 14.87 0.07 2.04
C TYR A 8 13.59 -0.61 2.56
N ALA A 9 13.66 -1.91 2.87
CA ALA A 9 12.52 -2.65 3.41
C ALA A 9 12.02 -2.05 4.73
N VAL A 10 12.94 -1.72 5.65
CA VAL A 10 12.60 -1.08 6.93
C VAL A 10 11.98 0.29 6.72
N LYS A 11 12.51 1.12 5.82
CA LYS A 11 11.92 2.43 5.47
C LYS A 11 10.51 2.26 4.91
N LEU A 12 10.31 1.35 3.95
CA LEU A 12 9.00 1.06 3.37
C LEU A 12 7.98 0.66 4.45
N SER A 13 8.42 -0.16 5.41
CA SER A 13 7.60 -0.54 6.58
C SER A 13 7.18 0.66 7.41
N ALA A 14 8.15 1.50 7.75
CA ALA A 14 7.97 2.64 8.63
C ALA A 14 7.06 3.70 7.98
N VAL A 15 7.30 4.00 6.70
CA VAL A 15 6.48 4.95 5.93
C VAL A 15 5.06 4.40 5.75
N GLY A 16 4.91 3.11 5.44
CA GLY A 16 3.60 2.47 5.31
C GLY A 16 2.78 2.53 6.61
N THR A 17 3.40 2.22 7.75
CA THR A 17 2.76 2.29 9.08
C THR A 17 2.42 3.73 9.44
N TYR A 18 3.35 4.67 9.23
CA TYR A 18 3.11 6.08 9.48
C TYR A 18 1.97 6.64 8.62
N PHE A 19 1.88 6.21 7.36
CA PHE A 19 0.79 6.59 6.48
C PHE A 19 -0.55 6.07 7.00
N ASP A 20 -0.64 4.80 7.42
CA ASP A 20 -1.87 4.24 8.01
C ASP A 20 -2.32 5.03 9.25
N ASP A 21 -1.38 5.31 10.18
CA ASP A 21 -1.65 6.12 11.37
C ASP A 21 -2.08 7.55 11.00
N TYR A 22 -1.47 8.16 9.99
CA TYR A 22 -1.89 9.47 9.48
C TYR A 22 -3.33 9.45 8.98
N ILE A 23 -3.73 8.41 8.23
CA ILE A 23 -5.10 8.26 7.73
C ILE A 23 -6.09 8.04 8.88
N ASP A 24 -5.73 7.24 9.88
CA ASP A 24 -6.60 6.94 11.02
C ASP A 24 -6.76 8.13 11.97
N ASN A 25 -5.68 8.86 12.25
CA ASN A 25 -5.74 10.09 13.04
C ASN A 25 -6.56 11.20 12.35
N ASN A 26 -6.63 11.18 11.02
CA ASN A 26 -7.46 12.09 10.22
C ASN A 26 -8.79 11.44 9.80
N CYS A 27 -9.35 10.53 10.62
CA CYS A 27 -10.59 9.84 10.28
C CYS A 27 -11.81 10.76 10.15
N GLY A 28 -11.87 11.85 10.92
CA GLY A 28 -12.95 12.84 10.85
C GLY A 28 -12.76 13.94 9.80
N ASP A 29 -11.65 13.94 9.06
CA ASP A 29 -11.35 15.02 8.11
C ASP A 29 -12.18 14.91 6.82
N GLU A 30 -13.04 15.90 6.58
CA GLU A 30 -13.87 16.02 5.37
C GLU A 30 -13.03 16.26 4.10
N ASN A 31 -11.77 16.66 4.23
CA ASN A 31 -10.85 16.86 3.11
C ASN A 31 -9.93 15.65 2.87
N MET A 32 -10.08 14.55 3.62
CA MET A 32 -9.21 13.37 3.49
C MET A 32 -9.23 12.75 2.09
N LEU A 33 -10.38 12.77 1.39
CA LEU A 33 -10.45 12.28 0.00
C LEU A 33 -9.59 13.14 -0.94
N THR A 34 -9.62 14.47 -0.76
CA THR A 34 -8.79 15.41 -1.53
C THR A 34 -7.31 15.18 -1.26
N LYS A 35 -6.93 14.99 0.00
CA LYS A 35 -5.56 14.64 0.41
C LYS A 35 -5.10 13.32 -0.22
N LEU A 36 -5.95 12.29 -0.25
CA LEU A 36 -5.63 11.03 -0.93
C LEU A 36 -5.48 11.18 -2.46
N GLU A 37 -6.30 12.01 -3.10
CA GLU A 37 -6.13 12.31 -4.53
C GLU A 37 -4.82 13.03 -4.82
N ARG A 38 -4.35 13.91 -3.93
CA ARG A 38 -3.01 14.53 -4.04
C ARG A 38 -1.90 13.48 -3.97
N VAL A 39 -1.95 12.56 -3.00
CA VAL A 39 -0.97 11.46 -2.89
C VAL A 39 -0.96 10.60 -4.16
N LYS A 40 -2.14 10.29 -4.70
CA LYS A 40 -2.28 9.55 -5.96
C LYS A 40 -1.69 10.31 -7.15
N ALA A 41 -1.85 11.62 -7.21
CA ALA A 41 -1.26 12.46 -8.25
C ALA A 41 0.27 12.51 -8.15
N ILE A 42 0.82 12.57 -6.93
CA ILE A 42 2.27 12.42 -6.69
C ILE A 42 2.78 11.09 -7.27
N PHE A 43 2.10 9.96 -7.00
CA PHE A 43 2.51 8.65 -7.52
C PHE A 43 2.37 8.51 -9.05
N LYS A 44 1.50 9.32 -9.68
CA LYS A 44 1.43 9.43 -11.14
C LYS A 44 2.58 10.23 -11.76
N GLY A 45 3.42 10.87 -10.94
CA GLY A 45 4.50 11.73 -11.40
C GLY A 45 4.04 13.15 -11.73
N GLU A 46 2.87 13.57 -11.24
CA GLU A 46 2.45 14.98 -11.35
C GLU A 46 3.36 15.85 -10.48
N ASN A 47 3.73 17.03 -10.98
CA ASN A 47 4.65 17.94 -10.29
C ASN A 47 3.93 18.67 -9.13
N ILE A 48 3.69 17.94 -8.06
CA ILE A 48 3.02 18.40 -6.84
C ILE A 48 4.04 18.45 -5.71
N GLU A 49 4.08 19.60 -5.03
CA GLU A 49 4.85 19.76 -3.80
C GLU A 49 4.10 19.15 -2.60
N PRO A 50 4.76 18.30 -1.80
CA PRO A 50 4.17 17.74 -0.60
C PRO A 50 3.76 18.83 0.40
N GLU A 51 2.52 18.77 0.88
CA GLU A 51 2.02 19.73 1.88
C GLU A 51 2.26 19.29 3.33
N ASN A 52 2.55 18.01 3.53
CA ASN A 52 2.71 17.42 4.86
C ASN A 52 3.73 16.29 4.86
N LEU A 53 4.11 15.84 6.06
CA LEU A 53 5.12 14.81 6.24
C LEU A 53 4.70 13.47 5.60
N ALA A 54 3.42 13.11 5.62
CA ALA A 54 2.94 11.86 5.00
C ALA A 54 3.12 11.89 3.48
N GLU A 55 2.75 12.99 2.82
CA GLU A 55 2.99 13.20 1.38
C GLU A 55 4.47 13.19 1.05
N LYS A 56 5.31 13.85 1.87
CA LYS A 56 6.75 13.93 1.66
C LYS A 56 7.41 12.56 1.74
N LEU A 57 7.17 11.82 2.82
CA LEU A 57 7.75 10.49 3.01
C LEU A 57 7.25 9.50 1.96
N SER A 58 5.96 9.59 1.58
CA SER A 58 5.39 8.77 0.50
C SER A 58 6.07 9.05 -0.85
N LYS A 59 6.28 10.34 -1.18
CA LYS A 59 7.00 10.74 -2.40
C LYS A 59 8.43 10.22 -2.38
N GLU A 60 9.16 10.42 -1.28
CA GLU A 60 10.56 10.01 -1.15
C GLU A 60 10.74 8.49 -1.31
N ILE A 61 9.95 7.67 -0.60
CA ILE A 61 10.10 6.20 -0.70
C ILE A 61 9.68 5.67 -2.07
N TYR A 62 8.68 6.31 -2.71
CA TYR A 62 8.26 5.95 -4.06
C TYR A 62 9.33 6.29 -5.10
N MET A 63 9.95 7.48 -5.00
CA MET A 63 11.06 7.86 -5.87
C MET A 63 12.29 6.97 -5.65
N GLU A 64 12.61 6.63 -4.40
CA GLU A 64 13.65 5.65 -4.07
C GLU A 64 13.34 4.31 -4.75
N ALA A 65 12.11 3.81 -4.65
CA ALA A 65 11.67 2.57 -5.32
C ALA A 65 11.88 2.62 -6.85
N LEU A 66 11.53 3.72 -7.51
CA LEU A 66 11.73 3.90 -8.96
C LEU A 66 13.20 3.88 -9.39
N THR A 67 14.14 4.17 -8.48
CA THR A 67 15.57 4.06 -8.77
C THR A 67 16.13 2.66 -8.52
N LEU A 68 15.49 1.88 -7.63
CA LEU A 68 15.96 0.56 -7.23
C LEU A 68 15.33 -0.58 -8.03
N PHE A 69 14.10 -0.41 -8.51
CA PHE A 69 13.32 -1.43 -9.17
C PHE A 69 13.58 -1.45 -10.67
N ASP A 70 13.55 -2.65 -11.26
CA ASP A 70 13.56 -2.80 -12.72
C ASP A 70 12.24 -2.37 -13.37
N GLU A 71 12.20 -2.36 -14.71
CA GLU A 71 11.04 -1.86 -15.46
C GLU A 71 9.74 -2.64 -15.17
N GLU A 72 9.80 -3.97 -15.04
CA GLU A 72 8.62 -4.79 -14.74
C GLU A 72 8.11 -4.53 -13.32
N GLN A 73 9.02 -4.42 -12.36
CA GLN A 73 8.70 -4.06 -10.97
C GLN A 73 8.12 -2.64 -10.88
N GLN A 74 8.63 -1.68 -11.65
CA GLN A 74 8.09 -0.32 -11.70
C GLN A 74 6.66 -0.27 -12.26
N ILE A 75 6.35 -1.07 -13.28
CA ILE A 75 4.98 -1.19 -13.81
C ILE A 75 4.04 -1.74 -12.72
N CYS A 76 4.46 -2.78 -12.01
CA CYS A 76 3.70 -3.37 -10.91
C CYS A 76 3.50 -2.37 -9.76
N LEU A 77 4.56 -1.67 -9.36
CA LEU A 77 4.54 -0.65 -8.32
C LEU A 77 3.54 0.47 -8.62
N ARG A 78 3.51 1.00 -9.86
CA ARG A 78 2.56 2.04 -10.28
C ARG A 78 1.11 1.58 -10.16
N ARG A 79 0.83 0.32 -10.55
CA ARG A 79 -0.52 -0.25 -10.44
C ARG A 79 -0.92 -0.40 -8.97
N LYS A 80 -0.07 -1.02 -8.16
CA LYS A 80 -0.32 -1.35 -6.76
C LYS A 80 -0.42 -0.11 -5.87
N THR A 81 0.37 0.93 -6.13
CA THR A 81 0.23 2.23 -5.40
C THR A 81 -1.11 2.89 -5.72
N GLY A 82 -1.60 2.76 -6.96
CA GLY A 82 -2.95 3.17 -7.33
C GLY A 82 -4.04 2.40 -6.57
N ASP A 83 -3.91 1.08 -6.47
CA ASP A 83 -4.86 0.22 -5.71
C ASP A 83 -4.83 0.53 -4.21
N PHE A 84 -3.63 0.73 -3.65
CA PHE A 84 -3.41 1.14 -2.27
C PHE A 84 -4.20 2.42 -1.92
N ILE A 85 -4.03 3.49 -2.71
CA ILE A 85 -4.74 4.75 -2.44
C ILE A 85 -6.26 4.61 -2.66
N ARG A 86 -6.69 3.93 -3.73
CA ARG A 86 -8.12 3.66 -3.99
C ARG A 86 -8.77 2.93 -2.82
N SER A 87 -8.05 2.03 -2.17
CA SER A 87 -8.55 1.23 -1.07
C SER A 87 -8.86 2.09 0.17
N TYR A 88 -8.00 3.07 0.51
CA TYR A 88 -8.30 4.04 1.57
C TYR A 88 -9.46 4.97 1.20
N MET A 89 -9.52 5.42 -0.07
CA MET A 89 -10.64 6.23 -0.54
C MET A 89 -11.97 5.49 -0.38
N TRP A 90 -12.02 4.19 -0.69
CA TRP A 90 -13.20 3.36 -0.47
C TRP A 90 -13.58 3.29 1.01
N GLN A 91 -12.63 3.01 1.91
CA GLN A 91 -12.90 2.98 3.35
C GLN A 91 -13.50 4.31 3.85
N LYS A 92 -12.98 5.45 3.38
CA LYS A 92 -13.50 6.77 3.75
C LYS A 92 -14.90 7.01 3.18
N LYS A 93 -15.18 6.58 1.95
CA LYS A 93 -16.54 6.65 1.36
C LYS A 93 -17.55 5.85 2.19
N LEU A 94 -17.20 4.64 2.63
CA LEU A 94 -18.07 3.84 3.50
C LEU A 94 -18.38 4.52 4.83
N LYS A 95 -17.33 5.06 5.48
CA LYS A 95 -17.49 5.80 6.74
C LYS A 95 -18.42 6.99 6.58
N ARG A 96 -18.31 7.76 5.48
CA ARG A 96 -19.24 8.87 5.16
C ARG A 96 -20.68 8.41 4.96
N GLN A 97 -20.86 7.28 4.28
CA GLN A 97 -22.18 6.68 4.06
C GLN A 97 -22.76 6.04 5.33
N LYS A 98 -22.00 6.00 6.45
CA LYS A 98 -22.34 5.28 7.67
C LYS A 98 -22.71 3.82 7.39
N ARG A 99 -22.06 3.22 6.39
CA ARG A 99 -22.32 1.85 5.94
C ARG A 99 -21.27 0.90 6.48
N THR A 100 -21.72 -0.20 7.06
CA THR A 100 -20.86 -1.35 7.38
C THR A 100 -20.61 -2.15 6.10
N PRO A 101 -19.34 -2.41 5.72
CA PRO A 101 -19.03 -3.27 4.58
C PRO A 101 -19.51 -4.70 4.83
N GLU A 102 -19.92 -5.39 3.77
CA GLU A 102 -20.12 -6.83 3.81
C GLU A 102 -18.78 -7.55 3.98
N ILE A 103 -18.81 -8.77 4.53
CA ILE A 103 -17.59 -9.54 4.78
C ILE A 103 -16.78 -9.79 3.50
N GLY A 104 -17.46 -10.04 2.37
CA GLY A 104 -16.82 -10.21 1.07
C GLY A 104 -16.11 -8.94 0.58
N GLU A 105 -16.78 -7.78 0.68
CA GLU A 105 -16.20 -6.47 0.33
C GLU A 105 -15.00 -6.15 1.21
N TYR A 106 -15.12 -6.42 2.51
CA TYR A 106 -14.06 -6.20 3.47
C TYR A 106 -12.83 -7.05 3.14
N ILE A 107 -13.01 -8.36 2.95
CA ILE A 107 -11.90 -9.28 2.64
C ILE A 107 -11.23 -8.92 1.31
N ALA A 108 -12.00 -8.56 0.29
CA ALA A 108 -11.48 -8.21 -1.03
C ALA A 108 -10.59 -6.96 -1.01
N LEU A 109 -10.93 -5.97 -0.19
CA LEU A 109 -10.24 -4.67 -0.19
C LEU A 109 -9.19 -4.53 0.90
N ARG A 110 -9.32 -5.28 2.01
CA ARG A 110 -8.41 -5.14 3.16
C ARG A 110 -6.97 -5.51 2.80
N GLY A 111 -6.77 -6.48 1.90
CA GLY A 111 -5.43 -6.89 1.43
C GLY A 111 -4.63 -5.74 0.80
N TYR A 112 -5.29 -4.82 0.11
CA TYR A 112 -4.66 -3.63 -0.45
C TYR A 112 -4.37 -2.57 0.62
N THR A 113 -5.26 -2.41 1.60
CA THR A 113 -5.17 -1.35 2.61
C THR A 113 -4.06 -1.56 3.64
N VAL A 114 -3.56 -2.79 3.81
CA VAL A 114 -2.53 -3.14 4.80
C VAL A 114 -1.11 -3.04 4.25
N THR A 115 -0.90 -2.34 3.13
CA THR A 115 0.37 -2.21 2.40
C THR A 115 0.98 -3.51 1.86
N ASN A 116 0.59 -4.70 2.34
CA ASN A 116 1.25 -5.98 1.99
C ASN A 116 1.35 -6.26 0.48
N ASP A 117 0.42 -5.75 -0.33
CA ASP A 117 0.50 -5.89 -1.77
C ASP A 117 1.71 -5.16 -2.38
N LEU A 118 2.03 -3.96 -1.87
CA LEU A 118 3.24 -3.20 -2.22
C LEU A 118 4.50 -3.88 -1.71
N TRP A 119 4.42 -4.55 -0.56
CA TRP A 119 5.54 -5.28 0.02
C TRP A 119 6.01 -6.45 -0.84
N PHE A 120 5.14 -7.08 -1.64
CA PHE A 120 5.58 -8.14 -2.56
C PHE A 120 6.63 -7.65 -3.55
N GLU A 121 6.51 -6.41 -4.06
CA GLU A 121 7.55 -5.83 -4.92
C GLU A 121 8.83 -5.55 -4.13
N GLY A 122 8.69 -5.10 -2.87
CA GLY A 122 9.82 -4.94 -1.96
C GLY A 122 10.54 -6.26 -1.63
N TYR A 123 9.81 -7.36 -1.44
CA TYR A 123 10.37 -8.67 -1.18
C TYR A 123 11.10 -9.26 -2.38
N GLU A 124 10.57 -9.05 -3.59
CA GLU A 124 11.25 -9.40 -4.83
C GLU A 124 12.59 -8.68 -4.95
N TYR A 125 12.59 -7.36 -4.71
CA TYR A 125 13.82 -6.57 -4.68
C TYR A 125 14.81 -7.05 -3.62
N VAL A 126 14.39 -7.26 -2.37
CA VAL A 126 15.25 -7.71 -1.25
C VAL A 126 15.78 -9.13 -1.48
N GLY A 127 14.97 -9.99 -2.10
CA GLY A 127 15.31 -11.37 -2.41
C GLY A 127 16.18 -11.52 -3.66
N HIS A 128 16.37 -10.46 -4.45
CA HIS A 128 16.92 -10.53 -5.81
C HIS A 128 16.17 -11.53 -6.69
N ILE A 129 14.85 -11.60 -6.50
CA ILE A 129 13.96 -12.44 -7.31
C ILE A 129 13.15 -11.47 -8.16
N ASN A 130 13.29 -11.55 -9.48
CA ASN A 130 12.34 -10.91 -10.38
C ASN A 130 11.45 -12.01 -10.97
N LEU A 131 10.22 -12.08 -10.47
CA LEU A 131 9.21 -12.98 -11.03
C LEU A 131 8.69 -12.35 -12.33
N PRO A 132 8.82 -13.02 -13.49
CA PRO A 132 8.30 -12.46 -14.73
C PRO A 132 6.79 -12.25 -14.61
N LEU A 133 6.27 -11.21 -15.25
CA LEU A 133 4.85 -10.84 -15.15
C LEU A 133 3.90 -12.02 -15.40
N ILE A 134 4.24 -12.94 -16.32
CA ILE A 134 3.44 -14.14 -16.59
C ILE A 134 3.34 -15.08 -15.38
N ALA A 135 4.41 -15.21 -14.59
CA ALA A 135 4.41 -15.99 -13.37
C ALA A 135 3.65 -15.27 -12.26
N LYS A 136 3.76 -13.93 -12.16
CA LYS A 136 2.95 -13.13 -11.21
C LYS A 136 1.45 -13.26 -11.49
N CYS A 137 1.07 -13.35 -12.76
CA CYS A 137 -0.31 -13.55 -13.21
C CYS A 137 -0.77 -15.01 -13.17
N ASP A 138 0.11 -15.97 -12.86
CA ASP A 138 -0.29 -17.35 -12.68
C ASP A 138 -1.28 -17.45 -11.50
N GLN A 139 -2.33 -18.24 -11.69
CA GLN A 139 -3.42 -18.36 -10.72
C GLN A 139 -2.92 -18.87 -9.37
N SER A 140 -1.93 -19.77 -9.35
CA SER A 140 -1.38 -20.33 -8.11
C SER A 140 -0.61 -19.27 -7.32
N VAL A 141 0.20 -18.45 -8.00
CA VAL A 141 0.96 -17.34 -7.40
C VAL A 141 0.02 -16.25 -6.90
N THR A 142 -0.98 -15.89 -7.72
CA THR A 142 -2.01 -14.92 -7.33
C THR A 142 -2.79 -15.39 -6.10
N ASN A 143 -3.18 -16.67 -6.06
CA ASN A 143 -3.87 -17.25 -4.90
C ASN A 143 -2.99 -17.21 -3.65
N MET A 144 -1.70 -17.54 -3.75
CA MET A 144 -0.77 -17.46 -2.61
C MET A 144 -0.59 -16.02 -2.12
N ALA A 145 -0.49 -15.04 -3.02
CA ALA A 145 -0.40 -13.63 -2.65
C ALA A 145 -1.67 -13.17 -1.90
N ILE A 146 -2.85 -13.54 -2.39
CA ILE A 146 -4.14 -13.24 -1.74
C ILE A 146 -4.22 -13.88 -0.35
N LEU A 147 -3.90 -15.17 -0.23
CA LEU A 147 -3.94 -15.88 1.06
C LEU A 147 -2.94 -15.31 2.07
N THR A 148 -1.73 -14.97 1.62
CA THR A 148 -0.70 -14.35 2.47
C THR A 148 -1.18 -12.99 3.00
N ASN A 149 -1.81 -12.18 2.15
CA ASN A 149 -2.44 -10.92 2.55
C ASN A 149 -3.53 -11.13 3.59
N GLN A 150 -4.38 -12.16 3.43
CA GLN A 150 -5.46 -12.47 4.37
C GLN A 150 -4.94 -12.99 5.72
N ILE A 151 -3.96 -13.89 5.73
CA ILE A 151 -3.40 -14.51 6.96
C ILE A 151 -2.68 -13.48 7.81
N SER A 152 -1.82 -12.65 7.19
CA SER A 152 -1.04 -11.62 7.87
C SER A 152 -1.94 -10.68 8.69
N TRP A 153 -3.17 -10.48 8.22
CA TRP A 153 -4.14 -9.61 8.87
C TRP A 153 -5.04 -10.33 9.90
N GLN A 154 -5.45 -11.58 9.65
CA GLN A 154 -6.27 -12.34 10.62
C GLN A 154 -5.59 -12.39 12.00
N ARG A 155 -4.26 -12.49 12.07
CA ARG A 155 -3.52 -12.45 13.34
C ARG A 155 -3.55 -11.10 14.06
N PHE A 156 -3.70 -9.98 13.34
CA PHE A 156 -3.61 -8.63 13.91
C PHE A 156 -4.96 -8.13 14.48
N CYS A 157 -6.09 -8.64 13.96
CA CYS A 157 -7.41 -8.25 14.47
C CYS A 157 -7.89 -8.99 15.71
N PHE A 158 -7.26 -10.10 16.09
CA PHE A 158 -7.54 -10.75 17.37
C PHE A 158 -6.81 -10.11 18.57
N THR A 159 -5.90 -9.14 18.35
CA THR A 159 -5.11 -8.51 19.42
C THR A 159 -5.43 -7.03 19.68
N ARG A 160 -6.04 -6.30 18.73
CA ARG A 160 -6.51 -4.93 18.99
C ARG A 160 -8.00 -4.92 19.35
N LYS A 161 -8.30 -4.74 20.65
CA LYS A 161 -9.63 -4.34 21.12
C LYS A 161 -10.03 -3.04 20.41
N ARG A 162 -11.18 -3.09 19.75
CA ARG A 162 -11.79 -2.00 18.97
C ARG A 162 -11.92 -0.73 19.82
N CYS A 163 -11.57 0.42 19.24
CA CYS A 163 -12.17 1.71 19.60
C CYS A 163 -13.60 1.76 19.07
#